data_AF-A0A2V7SVJ7-F1
#
_entry.id   AF-A0A2V7SVJ7-F1
#
_cell.length_a   1.000
_cell.length_b   1.000
_cell.length_c   1.000
_cell.angle_alpha   90.00
_cell.angle_beta   90.00
_cell.angle_gamma   90.00
#
_symmetry.space_group_name_H-M   'P 1'
#
loop_
_entity.id
_entity.type
_entity.pdbx_description
1 polymer ?
#
loop_
_entity_poly.entity_id
_entity_poly.type
_entity_poly.pdbx_seq_one_letter_code
_entity_poly.pdbx_strand_id
1 'polypeptide(L)'
;MMPERARDDHTIPERSPDGARGSLLQRVASTAEKELERALLARSGSTMMMYGHSSSAENAAMERAVHTICGEAHRLDLRAEELIVAVKQAWSQLAHVRARHLGDQDGDVLREVVSSSIEVFFLAQHEEARKRHD
;
A
#
# COMPACT_ATOMS: atom_id res chain seq x y z
N MET A 1 -31.87 -50.22 -29.03
CA MET A 1 -30.44 -49.96 -29.25
C MET A 1 -30.23 -48.46 -29.04
N MET A 2 -29.73 -48.08 -27.85
CA MET A 2 -29.19 -46.75 -27.48
C MET A 2 -27.67 -46.94 -27.33
N PRO A 3 -26.75 -45.94 -27.44
CA PRO A 3 -26.80 -44.57 -26.90
C PRO A 3 -26.24 -43.53 -27.94
N GLU A 4 -25.90 -42.25 -27.71
CA GLU A 4 -25.15 -41.64 -26.62
C GLU A 4 -25.16 -40.10 -26.76
N ARG A 5 -25.36 -39.41 -25.64
CA ARG A 5 -25.26 -37.96 -25.49
C ARG A 5 -23.78 -37.55 -25.48
N ALA A 6 -23.37 -36.63 -26.35
CA ALA A 6 -22.17 -35.80 -26.15
C ALA A 6 -22.68 -34.41 -25.72
N ARG A 7 -22.87 -34.15 -24.42
CA ARG A 7 -21.88 -33.56 -23.51
C ARG A 7 -21.38 -32.21 -24.03
N ASP A 8 -22.14 -31.18 -23.67
CA ASP A 8 -21.66 -29.81 -23.52
C ASP A 8 -20.44 -29.79 -22.60
N ASP A 9 -19.26 -29.59 -23.18
CA ASP A 9 -18.04 -29.30 -22.44
C ASP A 9 -18.01 -27.81 -22.12
N HIS A 10 -18.77 -27.42 -21.10
CA HIS A 10 -18.65 -26.09 -20.49
C HIS A 10 -17.37 -26.08 -19.64
N THR A 11 -16.25 -25.76 -20.28
CA THR A 11 -15.02 -25.33 -19.60
C THR A 11 -15.34 -24.09 -18.78
N ILE A 12 -15.58 -24.27 -17.47
CA ILE A 12 -15.60 -23.19 -16.50
C ILE A 12 -14.17 -22.66 -16.41
N PRO A 13 -13.89 -21.37 -16.69
CA PRO A 13 -12.55 -20.83 -16.48
C PRO A 13 -12.28 -20.84 -14.98
N GLU A 14 -11.37 -21.72 -14.54
CA GLU A 14 -10.81 -21.68 -13.19
C GLU A 14 -10.19 -20.31 -12.97
N ARG A 15 -10.85 -19.47 -12.16
CA ARG A 15 -10.26 -18.26 -11.61
C ARG A 15 -9.08 -18.70 -10.74
N SER A 16 -7.86 -18.60 -11.29
CA SER A 16 -6.65 -18.88 -10.53
C SER A 16 -6.62 -18.02 -9.26
N PRO A 17 -6.35 -18.60 -8.07
CA PRO A 17 -6.22 -17.86 -6.81
C PRO A 17 -5.17 -16.74 -6.89
N ASP A 18 -4.18 -16.89 -7.77
CA ASP A 18 -3.15 -15.87 -8.03
C ASP A 18 -3.71 -14.61 -8.70
N GLY A 19 -4.73 -14.76 -9.55
CA GLY A 19 -5.39 -13.62 -10.19
C GLY A 19 -6.20 -12.78 -9.21
N ALA A 20 -6.85 -13.43 -8.24
CA ALA A 20 -7.56 -12.74 -7.17
C ALA A 20 -6.57 -11.98 -6.27
N ARG A 21 -5.46 -12.62 -5.88
CA ARG A 21 -4.43 -12.00 -5.04
C ARG A 21 -3.76 -10.81 -5.72
N GLY A 22 -3.42 -10.94 -7.01
CA GLY A 22 -2.91 -9.82 -7.80
C GLY A 22 -3.86 -8.61 -7.86
N SER A 23 -5.18 -8.86 -7.91
CA SER A 23 -6.18 -7.78 -7.87
C SER A 23 -6.25 -7.05 -6.52
N LEU A 24 -6.06 -7.76 -5.41
CA LEU A 24 -6.02 -7.17 -4.07
C LEU A 24 -4.74 -6.33 -3.88
N LEU A 25 -3.61 -6.87 -4.32
CA LEU A 25 -2.33 -6.16 -4.31
C LEU A 25 -2.41 -4.87 -5.11
N GLN A 26 -2.97 -4.92 -6.32
CA GLN A 26 -3.15 -3.75 -7.17
C GLN A 26 -4.05 -2.69 -6.51
N ARG A 27 -5.09 -3.13 -5.79
CA ARG A 27 -5.98 -2.22 -5.06
C ARG A 27 -5.26 -1.49 -3.93
N VAL A 28 -4.44 -2.19 -3.13
CA VAL A 28 -3.63 -1.56 -2.09
C VAL A 28 -2.55 -0.66 -2.70
N ALA A 29 -1.92 -1.06 -3.80
CA ALA A 29 -0.96 -0.21 -4.52
C ALA A 29 -1.60 1.09 -5.00
N SER A 30 -2.81 1.05 -5.57
CA SER A 30 -3.54 2.26 -5.97
C SER A 30 -3.98 3.15 -4.79
N THR A 31 -4.27 2.57 -3.62
CA THR A 31 -4.51 3.36 -2.40
C THR A 31 -3.21 4.00 -1.92
N ALA A 32 -2.11 3.24 -1.90
CA ALA A 32 -0.81 3.72 -1.49
C ALA A 32 -0.31 4.86 -2.38
N GLU A 33 -0.48 4.74 -3.70
CA GLU A 33 -0.12 5.78 -4.66
C GLU A 33 -0.80 7.11 -4.31
N LYS A 34 -2.13 7.10 -4.12
CA LYS A 34 -2.92 8.30 -3.81
C LYS A 34 -2.53 8.94 -2.48
N GLU A 35 -2.36 8.13 -1.44
CA GLU A 35 -2.06 8.65 -0.10
C GLU A 35 -0.62 9.16 0.00
N LEU A 36 0.34 8.46 -0.62
CA LEU A 36 1.73 8.90 -0.69
C LEU A 36 1.86 10.17 -1.54
N GLU A 37 1.18 10.27 -2.68
CA GLU A 37 1.15 11.50 -3.47
C GLU A 37 0.64 12.69 -2.65
N ARG A 38 -0.48 12.54 -1.95
CA ARG A 38 -1.03 13.58 -1.06
C ARG A 38 -0.04 14.00 0.02
N ALA A 39 0.64 13.04 0.65
CA ALA A 39 1.63 13.33 1.67
C ALA A 39 2.85 14.09 1.09
N LEU A 40 3.33 13.70 -0.09
CA LEU A 40 4.43 14.37 -0.79
C LEU A 40 4.07 15.80 -1.24
N LEU A 41 2.83 16.01 -1.68
CA LEU A 41 2.33 17.34 -2.02
C LEU A 41 2.20 18.25 -0.79
N ALA A 42 1.80 17.69 0.36
CA ALA A 42 1.79 18.43 1.62
C ALA A 42 3.20 18.89 2.05
N ARG A 43 4.23 18.07 1.76
CA ARG A 43 5.65 18.38 2.00
C ARG A 43 6.21 19.49 1.12
N SER A 44 5.59 19.74 -0.03
CA SER A 44 6.01 20.80 -0.95
C SER A 44 5.25 22.11 -0.80
N GLY A 45 4.13 22.12 -0.06
CA GLY A 45 3.45 23.35 0.33
C GLY A 45 4.21 24.19 1.37
N SER A 46 5.18 23.59 2.08
CA SER A 46 5.87 24.20 3.22
C SER A 46 7.32 24.64 2.93
N THR A 47 7.77 24.65 1.68
CA THR A 47 9.18 24.94 1.30
C THR A 47 9.60 26.42 1.42
N MET A 48 8.99 27.17 2.34
CA MET A 48 9.34 28.56 2.68
C MET A 48 10.06 28.68 4.03
N MET A 49 10.68 27.62 4.57
CA MET A 49 11.54 27.72 5.76
C MET A 49 12.91 27.07 5.56
N MET A 50 13.94 27.86 5.82
CA MET A 50 15.37 27.66 5.47
C MET A 50 16.12 26.54 6.25
N TYR A 51 15.45 25.58 6.88
CA TYR A 51 16.14 24.55 7.65
C TYR A 51 15.64 23.16 7.29
N GLY A 52 16.55 22.26 6.91
CA GLY A 52 16.31 20.93 6.34
C GLY A 52 15.71 19.89 7.29
N HIS A 53 14.72 20.28 8.09
CA HIS A 53 13.94 19.38 8.93
C HIS A 53 12.50 19.38 8.41
N SER A 54 11.94 18.19 8.19
CA SER A 54 10.52 18.02 7.87
C SER A 54 9.67 18.68 8.96
N SER A 55 8.68 19.48 8.57
CA SER A 55 7.78 20.10 9.54
C SER A 55 6.89 19.03 10.19
N SER A 56 6.42 19.29 11.41
CA SER A 56 5.49 18.40 12.12
C SER A 56 4.24 18.05 11.29
N ALA A 57 3.77 18.98 10.44
CA ALA A 57 2.63 18.75 9.56
C ALA A 57 2.94 17.77 8.41
N GLU A 58 4.18 17.75 7.92
CA GLU A 58 4.63 16.86 6.84
C GLU A 58 4.77 15.43 7.35
N ASN A 59 5.37 15.27 8.53
CA ASN A 59 5.46 13.98 9.20
C ASN A 59 4.06 13.43 9.51
N ALA A 60 3.16 14.26 10.03
CA ALA A 60 1.78 13.85 10.29
C ALA A 60 1.01 13.48 9.00
N ALA A 61 1.33 14.09 7.85
CA ALA A 61 0.75 13.68 6.58
C ALA A 61 1.24 12.30 6.15
N MET A 62 2.54 12.02 6.30
CA MET A 62 3.13 10.73 5.98
C MET A 62 2.62 9.62 6.90
N GLU A 63 2.56 9.87 8.21
CA GLU A 63 2.01 8.94 9.19
C GLU A 63 0.57 8.56 8.86
N ARG A 64 -0.28 9.55 8.53
CA ARG A 64 -1.68 9.29 8.12
C ARG A 64 -1.77 8.43 6.86
N ALA A 65 -0.89 8.67 5.88
CA ALA A 65 -0.83 7.86 4.67
C ALA A 65 -0.49 6.41 5.02
N VAL A 66 0.55 6.19 5.81
CA VAL A 66 0.98 4.86 6.28
C VAL A 66 -0.16 4.14 7.00
N HIS A 67 -0.83 4.79 7.95
CA HIS A 67 -1.97 4.21 8.68
C HIS A 67 -3.11 3.81 7.75
N THR A 68 -3.45 4.66 6.77
CA THR A 68 -4.52 4.37 5.80
C THR A 68 -4.17 3.16 4.94
N ILE A 69 -2.92 3.08 4.47
CA ILE A 69 -2.44 1.97 3.64
C ILE A 69 -2.46 0.66 4.44
N CYS A 70 -1.94 0.67 5.67
CA CYS A 70 -1.94 -0.51 6.55
C CYS A 70 -3.38 -0.94 6.87
N GLY A 71 -4.28 0.01 7.12
CA GLY A 71 -5.70 -0.26 7.32
C GLY A 71 -6.36 -0.95 6.13
N GLU A 72 -6.12 -0.50 4.90
CA GLU A 72 -6.65 -1.17 3.71
C GLU A 72 -5.99 -2.56 3.51
N ALA A 73 -4.70 -2.70 3.79
CA ALA A 73 -4.02 -4.00 3.73
C ALA A 73 -4.61 -5.01 4.72
N HIS A 74 -4.90 -4.60 5.96
CA HIS A 74 -5.59 -5.45 6.94
C HIS A 74 -7.01 -5.81 6.50
N ARG A 75 -7.77 -4.84 5.98
CA ARG A 75 -9.13 -5.10 5.48
C ARG A 75 -9.16 -6.12 4.35
N LEU A 76 -8.08 -6.23 3.60
CA LEU A 76 -7.93 -7.17 2.49
C LEU A 76 -7.11 -8.41 2.86
N ASP A 77 -6.80 -8.60 4.14
CA ASP A 77 -6.06 -9.74 4.68
C ASP A 77 -4.71 -10.01 3.97
N LEU A 78 -4.01 -8.92 3.61
CA LEU A 78 -2.69 -9.02 3.00
C LEU A 78 -1.62 -9.39 4.03
N ARG A 79 -0.57 -10.06 3.57
CA ARG A 79 0.64 -10.27 4.38
C ARG A 79 1.52 -9.00 4.36
N ALA A 80 2.40 -8.88 5.35
CA ALA A 80 3.32 -7.74 5.44
C ALA A 80 4.23 -7.62 4.21
N GLU A 81 4.66 -8.74 3.63
CA GLU A 81 5.46 -8.75 2.40
C GLU A 81 4.67 -8.19 1.21
N GLU A 82 3.38 -8.50 1.11
CA GLU A 82 2.49 -8.01 0.06
C GLU A 82 2.24 -6.51 0.20
N LEU A 83 2.08 -6.03 1.44
CA LEU A 83 2.03 -4.60 1.75
C LEU A 83 3.31 -3.89 1.27
N ILE A 84 4.49 -4.43 1.59
CA ILE A 84 5.78 -3.82 1.19
C ILE A 84 5.88 -3.76 -0.34
N VAL A 85 5.44 -4.81 -1.05
CA VAL A 85 5.41 -4.82 -2.51
C VAL A 85 4.46 -3.73 -3.04
N ALA A 86 3.25 -3.62 -2.50
CA ALA A 86 2.30 -2.59 -2.89
C ALA A 86 2.83 -1.16 -2.67
N VAL A 87 3.46 -0.91 -1.51
CA VAL A 87 4.09 0.38 -1.18
C VAL A 87 5.22 0.70 -2.16
N LYS A 88 6.10 -0.26 -2.46
CA LYS A 88 7.19 -0.06 -3.43
C LYS A 88 6.66 0.17 -4.85
N GLN A 89 5.63 -0.57 -5.26
CA GLN A 89 4.99 -0.40 -6.56
C GLN A 89 4.38 1.00 -6.71
N ALA A 90 3.61 1.43 -5.70
CA ALA A 90 3.07 2.77 -5.62
C ALA A 90 4.17 3.83 -5.66
N TRP A 91 5.24 3.65 -4.87
CA TRP A 91 6.38 4.55 -4.86
C TRP A 91 6.99 4.71 -6.26
N SER A 92 7.20 3.63 -6.99
CA SER A 92 7.71 3.68 -8.37
C SER A 92 6.80 4.39 -9.36
N GLN A 93 5.47 4.33 -9.16
CA GLN A 93 4.51 5.07 -10.00
C GLN A 93 4.58 6.59 -9.76
N LEU A 94 5.04 7.01 -8.59
CA LEU A 94 5.21 8.43 -8.23
C LEU A 94 6.54 9.04 -8.69
N ALA A 95 7.27 8.42 -9.63
CA ALA A 95 8.60 8.87 -10.05
C ALA A 95 8.67 10.37 -10.37
N HIS A 96 7.67 10.91 -11.08
CA HIS A 96 7.62 12.34 -11.44
C HIS A 96 7.41 13.26 -10.23
N VAL A 97 6.61 12.84 -9.25
CA VAL A 97 6.34 13.58 -8.01
C VAL A 97 7.60 13.54 -7.13
N ARG A 98 8.19 12.37 -6.94
CA ARG A 98 9.42 12.20 -6.14
C ARG A 98 10.59 13.00 -6.68
N ALA A 99 10.82 12.98 -7.99
CA ALA A 99 11.89 13.75 -8.62
C ALA A 99 11.77 15.26 -8.39
N ARG A 100 10.53 15.77 -8.31
CA ARG A 100 10.25 17.19 -8.07
C ARG A 100 10.36 17.58 -6.60
N HIS A 101 10.08 16.66 -5.68
CA HIS A 101 9.85 17.00 -4.27
C HIS A 101 10.89 16.44 -3.29
N LEU A 102 11.63 15.39 -3.66
CA LEU A 102 12.53 14.69 -2.74
C LEU A 102 14.00 14.81 -3.12
N GLY A 103 14.33 14.89 -4.42
CA GLY A 103 15.72 14.92 -4.87
C GLY A 103 16.54 13.77 -4.26
N ASP A 104 17.64 14.11 -3.59
CA ASP A 104 18.55 13.14 -2.96
C ASP A 104 17.92 12.38 -1.76
N GLN A 105 16.81 12.89 -1.20
CA GLN A 105 16.12 12.26 -0.06
C GLN A 105 15.18 11.10 -0.47
N ASP A 106 15.00 10.82 -1.76
CA ASP A 106 14.05 9.80 -2.26
C ASP A 106 14.25 8.43 -1.57
N GLY A 107 15.50 7.99 -1.47
CA GLY A 107 15.84 6.70 -0.84
C GLY A 107 15.56 6.66 0.66
N ASP A 108 15.81 7.77 1.37
CA ASP A 108 15.61 7.86 2.80
C ASP A 108 14.12 7.88 3.15
N VAL A 109 13.32 8.64 2.38
CA VAL A 109 11.86 8.68 2.58
C VAL A 109 11.22 7.32 2.26
N LEU A 110 11.66 6.63 1.21
CA LEU A 110 11.17 5.27 0.95
C LEU A 110 11.50 4.33 2.11
N ARG A 111 12.72 4.40 2.65
CA ARG A 111 13.14 3.57 3.79
C ARG A 111 12.25 3.84 5.00
N GLU A 112 12.00 5.10 5.31
CA GLU A 112 11.13 5.52 6.41
C GLU A 112 9.70 5.01 6.23
N VAL A 113 9.08 5.25 5.05
CA VAL A 113 7.73 4.77 4.74
C VAL A 113 7.61 3.26 4.89
N VAL A 114 8.59 2.50 4.40
CA VAL A 114 8.59 1.03 4.54
C VAL A 114 8.74 0.62 6.01
N SER A 115 9.66 1.24 6.76
CA SER A 115 9.86 0.94 8.18
C SER A 115 8.58 1.20 8.99
N SER A 116 8.00 2.40 8.84
CA SER A 116 6.77 2.78 9.53
C SER A 116 5.59 1.90 9.13
N SER A 117 5.50 1.48 7.86
CA SER A 117 4.45 0.55 7.41
C SER A 117 4.56 -0.80 8.11
N ILE A 118 5.77 -1.33 8.30
CA ILE A 118 5.98 -2.59 9.02
C ILE A 118 5.55 -2.44 10.48
N GLU A 119 6.00 -1.37 11.15
CA GLU A 119 5.68 -1.10 12.55
C GLU A 119 4.16 -0.97 12.76
N VAL A 120 3.50 -0.11 11.98
CA VAL A 120 2.06 0.13 12.09
C VAL A 120 1.24 -1.13 11.78
N PHE A 121 1.64 -1.89 10.76
CA PHE A 121 0.93 -3.11 10.35
C PHE A 121 0.93 -4.16 11.47
N PHE A 122 2.06 -4.36 12.16
CA PHE A 122 2.10 -5.32 13.27
C PHE A 122 1.44 -4.79 14.55
N LEU A 123 1.55 -3.49 14.85
CA LEU A 123 0.88 -2.87 15.99
C LEU A 123 -0.65 -3.04 15.91
N ALA A 124 -1.23 -2.82 14.73
CA ALA A 124 -2.66 -2.99 14.49
C ALA A 124 -3.13 -4.45 14.71
N GLN A 125 -2.36 -5.44 14.23
CA GLN A 125 -2.67 -6.86 14.49
C GLN A 125 -2.66 -7.20 15.98
N HIS A 126 -1.69 -6.66 16.74
CA HIS A 126 -1.60 -6.90 18.18
C HIS A 126 -2.76 -6.28 18.96
N GLU A 127 -3.29 -5.13 18.53
CA GLU A 127 -4.47 -4.52 19.13
C GLU A 127 -5.76 -5.28 18.81
N GLU A 128 -5.92 -5.73 17.57
CA GLU A 128 -7.07 -6.55 17.17
C GLU A 128 -7.07 -7.92 17.86
N ALA A 129 -5.91 -8.54 18.03
CA ALA A 129 -5.78 -9.80 18.75
C ALA A 129 -6.18 -9.66 20.24
N ARG A 130 -5.78 -8.56 20.90
CA ARG A 130 -6.17 -8.26 22.28
C ARG A 130 -7.69 -8.09 22.41
N LYS A 131 -8.31 -7.31 21.52
CA LYS A 131 -9.77 -7.08 21.55
C LYS A 131 -10.63 -8.33 21.33
N ARG A 132 -10.08 -9.40 20.75
CA ARG A 132 -10.79 -10.68 20.56
C ARG A 132 -10.70 -11.61 21.76
N HIS A 133 -9.82 -11.33 22.71
CA HIS A 133 -9.58 -12.13 23.91
C HIS A 133 -10.26 -11.57 25.17
N ASP A 134 -10.76 -10.33 25.10
CA ASP A 134 -11.58 -9.68 26.13
C ASP A 134 -13.08 -9.84 25.82
#